data_AF-A0A821XCD2-F1
#
_entry.id   AF-A0A821XCD2-F1
#
_cell.length_a   1.000
_cell.length_b   1.000
_cell.length_c   1.000
_cell.angle_alpha   90.00
_cell.angle_beta   90.00
_cell.angle_gamma   90.00
#
_symmetry.space_group_name_H-M   'P 1'
#
loop_
_entity.id
_entity.type
_entity.pdbx_description
1 polymer ?
#
loop_
_entity_poly.entity_id
_entity_poly.type
_entity_poly.pdbx_seq_one_letter_code
_entity_poly.pdbx_strand_id
1 'polypeptide(L)'
;MAPCLSKQQKVVVSLALLCAIETKKQRKKRIWMKQWLKERLTLSHMNLINLLDFDDVRNFLRMDKETFYELLSKVRPFITKKDTNMRPAVSVEERLIATLRFLATGRDYKDLRYSTIISHQLLSKFIPETCWAIYKVLKETINVSSM
;
A
#
# COMPACT_ATOMS: atom_id res chain seq x y z
N MET A 1 -21.64 -53.56 29.67
CA MET A 1 -22.13 -54.33 28.49
C MET A 1 -21.91 -53.48 27.25
N ALA A 2 -20.99 -53.87 26.37
CA ALA A 2 -20.79 -53.15 25.10
C ALA A 2 -21.99 -53.40 24.18
N PRO A 3 -22.60 -52.37 23.58
CA PRO A 3 -23.74 -52.56 22.69
C PRO A 3 -23.28 -53.36 21.46
N CYS A 4 -23.90 -54.52 21.24
CA CYS A 4 -23.65 -55.37 20.08
C CYS A 4 -24.32 -54.72 18.86
N LEU A 5 -23.58 -53.86 18.16
CA LEU A 5 -24.04 -53.17 16.96
C LEU A 5 -24.32 -54.18 15.84
N SER A 6 -25.52 -54.13 15.26
CA SER A 6 -25.89 -54.97 14.12
C SER A 6 -25.03 -54.65 12.88
N LYS A 7 -24.91 -55.60 11.93
CA LYS A 7 -24.09 -55.40 10.72
C LYS A 7 -24.43 -54.10 9.99
N GLN A 8 -25.72 -53.74 9.93
CA GLN A 8 -26.18 -52.49 9.31
C GLN A 8 -25.72 -51.24 10.07
N GLN A 9 -25.77 -51.26 11.41
CA GLN A 9 -25.33 -50.13 12.23
C GLN A 9 -23.82 -49.87 12.10
N LYS A 10 -23.02 -50.94 11.98
CA LYS A 10 -21.56 -50.82 11.75
C LYS A 10 -21.26 -50.14 10.41
N VAL A 11 -22.00 -50.49 9.35
CA VAL A 11 -21.85 -49.89 8.02
C VAL A 11 -22.17 -48.39 8.06
N VAL A 12 -23.29 -48.01 8.69
CA VAL A 12 -23.69 -46.60 8.82
C VAL A 12 -22.66 -45.80 9.59
N VAL A 13 -22.14 -46.32 10.72
CA VAL A 13 -21.10 -45.64 11.50
C VAL A 13 -19.81 -45.50 10.69
N SER A 14 -19.39 -46.54 9.94
CA SER A 14 -18.19 -46.45 9.09
C SER A 14 -18.35 -45.46 7.93
N LEU A 15 -19.53 -45.38 7.30
CA LEU A 15 -19.83 -44.41 6.25
C LEU A 15 -19.87 -42.99 6.80
N ALA A 16 -20.49 -42.79 7.96
CA ALA A 16 -20.50 -41.50 8.65
C ALA A 16 -19.08 -41.06 9.04
N LEU A 17 -18.23 -42.00 9.50
CA LEU A 17 -16.82 -41.72 9.81
C LEU A 17 -16.05 -41.34 8.54
N LEU A 18 -16.22 -42.07 7.44
CA LEU A 18 -15.59 -41.77 6.15
C LEU A 18 -16.02 -40.41 5.61
N CYS A 19 -17.32 -40.09 5.63
CA CYS A 19 -17.83 -38.78 5.25
C CYS A 19 -17.33 -37.65 6.17
N ALA A 20 -17.14 -37.91 7.48
CA ALA A 20 -16.58 -36.96 8.43
C ALA A 20 -15.07 -36.74 8.21
N ILE A 21 -14.32 -37.78 7.87
CA ILE A 21 -12.89 -37.72 7.51
C ILE A 21 -12.71 -37.01 6.16
N GLU A 22 -13.67 -37.15 5.23
CA GLU A 22 -13.73 -36.44 3.96
C GLU A 22 -14.25 -35.00 4.04
N THR A 23 -14.37 -34.43 5.25
CA THR A 23 -14.58 -32.98 5.40
C THR A 23 -13.40 -32.23 4.78
N LYS A 24 -13.55 -31.91 3.49
CA LYS A 24 -12.59 -31.19 2.66
C LYS A 24 -12.07 -30.01 3.47
N LYS A 25 -10.80 -30.09 3.87
CA LYS A 25 -10.07 -29.00 4.52
C LYS A 25 -10.22 -27.76 3.63
N GLN A 26 -11.18 -26.91 3.96
CA GLN A 26 -11.56 -25.77 3.12
C GLN A 26 -10.29 -24.95 2.89
N ARG A 27 -9.78 -24.95 1.65
CA ARG A 27 -8.56 -24.21 1.33
C ARG A 27 -8.83 -22.77 1.71
N LYS A 28 -8.04 -22.22 2.65
CA LYS A 28 -8.15 -20.82 3.07
C LYS A 28 -8.11 -19.97 1.81
N LYS A 29 -9.21 -19.28 1.51
CA LYS A 29 -9.31 -18.42 0.32
C LYS A 29 -8.16 -17.41 0.37
N ARG A 30 -7.45 -17.25 -0.75
CA ARG A 30 -6.35 -16.29 -0.84
C ARG A 30 -6.92 -14.88 -0.66
N ILE A 31 -6.44 -14.17 0.35
CA ILE A 31 -6.79 -12.76 0.55
C ILE A 31 -5.98 -11.93 -0.45
N TRP A 32 -6.65 -11.28 -1.40
CA TRP A 32 -6.00 -10.43 -2.40
C TRP A 32 -5.31 -9.20 -1.78
N MET A 33 -5.96 -8.56 -0.81
CA MET A 33 -5.47 -7.38 -0.10
C MET A 33 -5.97 -7.38 1.34
N LYS A 34 -5.12 -6.96 2.28
CA LYS A 34 -5.49 -6.80 3.70
C LYS A 34 -6.61 -5.76 3.82
N GLN A 35 -7.55 -5.98 4.74
CA GLN A 35 -8.74 -5.13 4.87
C GLN A 35 -8.40 -3.66 5.11
N TRP A 36 -7.45 -3.37 6.01
CA TRP A 36 -7.04 -1.99 6.32
C TRP A 36 -6.38 -1.25 5.15
N LEU A 37 -5.82 -1.95 4.14
CA LEU A 37 -5.29 -1.30 2.93
C LEU A 37 -6.39 -0.80 1.99
N LYS A 38 -7.62 -1.29 2.15
CA LYS A 38 -8.78 -0.78 1.39
C LYS A 38 -9.21 0.59 1.89
N GLU A 39 -8.95 0.87 3.17
CA GLU A 39 -9.23 2.13 3.86
C GLU A 39 -8.17 3.21 3.56
N ARG A 40 -7.45 3.12 2.44
CA ARG A 40 -6.38 4.07 2.11
C ARG A 40 -6.86 5.50 1.98
N LEU A 41 -8.01 5.72 1.35
CA LEU A 41 -8.56 7.06 1.14
C LEU A 41 -9.01 7.73 2.45
N THR A 42 -9.29 6.93 3.48
CA THR A 42 -9.81 7.40 4.77
C THR A 42 -8.72 7.48 5.84
N LEU A 43 -7.79 6.53 5.87
CA LEU A 43 -6.78 6.39 6.93
C LEU A 43 -5.38 6.86 6.54
N SER A 44 -5.13 7.19 5.27
CA SER A 44 -3.82 7.69 4.86
C SER A 44 -3.51 9.04 5.49
N HIS A 45 -2.23 9.30 5.74
CA HIS A 45 -1.72 10.59 6.23
C HIS A 45 -2.08 11.80 5.35
N MET A 46 -2.65 11.59 4.15
CA MET A 46 -3.15 12.66 3.30
C MET A 46 -4.17 13.54 4.03
N ASN A 47 -5.04 12.94 4.83
CA ASN A 47 -6.04 13.68 5.60
C ASN A 47 -5.37 14.55 6.68
N LEU A 48 -4.31 14.04 7.31
CA LEU A 48 -3.52 14.83 8.26
C LEU A 48 -2.86 16.03 7.56
N ILE A 49 -2.20 15.81 6.41
CA ILE A 49 -1.48 16.87 5.69
C ILE A 49 -2.39 18.04 5.33
N ASN A 50 -3.65 17.78 4.99
CA ASN A 50 -4.63 18.82 4.69
C ASN A 50 -5.05 19.67 5.91
N LEU A 51 -4.78 19.19 7.12
CA LEU A 51 -5.09 19.86 8.38
C LEU A 51 -3.87 20.56 9.00
N LEU A 52 -2.66 20.28 8.50
CA LEU A 52 -1.43 20.88 9.01
C LEU A 52 -1.34 22.35 8.62
N ASP A 53 -0.75 23.15 9.50
CA ASP A 53 -0.37 24.53 9.18
C ASP A 53 0.89 24.56 8.29
N PHE A 54 1.31 25.77 7.90
CA PHE A 54 2.44 25.95 7.00
C PHE A 54 3.75 25.40 7.56
N ASP A 55 4.03 25.60 8.84
CA ASP A 55 5.27 25.17 9.48
C ASP A 55 5.31 23.65 9.65
N ASP A 56 4.17 23.06 10.00
CA ASP A 56 4.01 21.62 10.13
C ASP A 56 4.13 20.89 8.78
N VAL A 57 3.52 21.42 7.71
CA VAL A 57 3.71 20.88 6.35
C VAL A 57 5.18 20.92 5.96
N ARG A 58 5.85 22.06 6.20
CA ARG A 58 7.27 22.23 5.91
C ARG A 58 8.12 21.24 6.69
N ASN A 59 7.84 21.03 7.96
CA ASN A 59 8.54 20.06 8.79
C ASN A 59 8.26 18.61 8.35
N PHE A 60 7.01 18.32 7.96
CA PHE A 60 6.59 17.00 7.54
C PHE A 60 7.23 16.56 6.23
N LEU A 61 7.28 17.45 5.23
CA LEU A 61 7.81 17.21 3.88
C LEU A 61 9.27 17.64 3.70
N ARG A 62 9.84 18.42 4.63
CA ARG A 62 11.11 19.14 4.46
C ARG A 62 11.13 20.06 3.22
N MET A 63 9.96 20.59 2.88
CA MET A 63 9.68 21.37 1.68
C MET A 63 8.46 22.25 1.94
N ASP A 64 8.49 23.51 1.53
CA ASP A 64 7.32 24.38 1.56
C ASP A 64 6.27 23.95 0.54
N LYS A 65 5.04 24.44 0.74
CA LYS A 65 3.87 24.00 -0.03
C LYS A 65 3.95 24.43 -1.48
N GLU A 66 4.47 25.63 -1.73
CA GLU A 66 4.63 26.23 -3.05
C GLU A 66 5.61 25.41 -3.88
N THR A 67 6.80 25.13 -3.35
CA THR A 67 7.82 24.27 -3.97
C THR A 67 7.29 22.85 -4.17
N PHE A 68 6.49 22.32 -3.24
CA PHE A 68 5.85 21.01 -3.40
C PHE A 68 4.95 20.97 -4.64
N TYR A 69 4.06 21.96 -4.82
CA TYR A 69 3.17 21.99 -5.98
C TYR A 69 3.91 22.25 -7.29
N GLU A 70 4.97 23.06 -7.27
CA GLU A 70 5.83 23.25 -8.43
C GLU A 70 6.49 21.91 -8.84
N LEU A 71 7.11 21.22 -7.89
CA LEU A 71 7.72 19.92 -8.13
C LEU A 71 6.68 18.90 -8.59
N LEU A 72 5.50 18.87 -7.96
CA LEU A 72 4.38 18.01 -8.32
C LEU A 72 3.99 18.19 -9.79
N SER A 73 3.90 19.44 -10.25
CA SER A 73 3.55 19.75 -11.64
C SER A 73 4.57 19.17 -12.63
N LYS A 74 5.87 19.30 -12.30
CA LYS A 74 6.99 18.80 -13.11
C LYS A 74 7.06 17.28 -13.14
N VAL A 75 6.84 16.60 -12.01
CA VAL A 75 6.94 15.14 -11.93
C VAL A 75 5.69 14.41 -12.40
N ARG A 76 4.51 15.08 -12.38
CA ARG A 76 3.21 14.53 -12.79
C ARG A 76 3.25 13.72 -14.09
N PRO A 77 3.81 14.19 -15.22
CA PRO A 77 3.84 13.41 -16.46
C PRO A 77 4.61 12.08 -16.35
N PHE A 78 5.54 11.95 -15.39
CA PHE A 78 6.37 10.74 -15.24
C PHE A 78 5.77 9.70 -14.29
N ILE A 79 4.98 10.12 -13.29
CA ILE A 79 4.53 9.23 -12.20
C ILE A 79 3.01 8.99 -12.17
N THR A 80 2.26 9.58 -13.11
CA THR A 80 0.82 9.35 -13.25
C THR A 80 0.53 7.89 -13.59
N LYS A 81 -0.45 7.29 -12.91
CA LYS A 81 -0.98 5.96 -13.21
C LYS A 81 -2.49 6.02 -13.35
N LYS A 82 -3.05 5.06 -14.10
CA LYS A 82 -4.48 4.91 -14.33
C LYS A 82 -5.11 4.04 -13.26
N ASP A 83 -6.35 4.35 -12.92
CA ASP A 83 -7.17 3.51 -12.06
C ASP A 83 -7.42 2.14 -12.71
N THR A 84 -7.74 1.17 -11.86
CA THR A 84 -8.14 -0.17 -12.29
C THR A 84 -9.53 -0.46 -11.74
N ASN A 85 -10.25 -1.40 -12.37
CA ASN A 85 -11.58 -1.82 -11.90
C ASN A 85 -11.58 -2.32 -10.43
N MET A 86 -10.45 -2.79 -9.93
CA MET A 86 -10.32 -3.38 -8.59
C MET A 86 -9.97 -2.36 -7.50
N ARG A 87 -9.24 -1.29 -7.86
CA ARG A 87 -8.80 -0.25 -6.93
C ARG A 87 -8.38 1.02 -7.66
N PRO A 88 -8.56 2.20 -7.02
CA PRO A 88 -7.96 3.43 -7.49
C PRO A 88 -6.43 3.34 -7.41
N ALA A 89 -5.77 3.97 -8.37
CA ALA A 89 -4.32 4.15 -8.39
C ALA A 89 -3.86 4.99 -7.20
N VAL A 90 -2.58 4.86 -6.86
CA VAL A 90 -1.93 5.82 -5.97
C VAL A 90 -1.75 7.11 -6.76
N SER A 91 -2.37 8.19 -6.27
CA SER A 91 -2.37 9.48 -6.93
C SER A 91 -0.94 10.04 -7.02
N VAL A 92 -0.75 11.01 -7.91
CA VAL A 92 0.54 11.68 -8.09
C VAL A 92 0.99 12.36 -6.80
N GLU A 93 0.06 12.99 -6.07
CA GLU A 93 0.32 13.62 -4.77
C GLU A 93 0.70 12.59 -3.71
N GLU A 94 -0.07 11.51 -3.57
CA GLU A 94 0.23 10.45 -2.60
C GLU A 94 1.62 9.84 -2.86
N ARG A 95 1.97 9.61 -4.13
CA ARG A 95 3.31 9.11 -4.50
C ARG A 95 4.40 10.08 -4.10
N LEU A 96 4.24 11.37 -4.43
CA LEU A 96 5.25 12.37 -4.15
C LEU A 96 5.41 12.58 -2.64
N ILE A 97 4.31 12.70 -1.89
CA ILE A 97 4.30 12.83 -0.43
C ILE A 97 4.96 11.62 0.24
N ALA A 98 4.59 10.40 -0.16
CA ALA A 98 5.21 9.19 0.39
C ALA A 98 6.71 9.15 0.12
N THR A 99 7.14 9.60 -1.06
CA THR A 99 8.56 9.66 -1.46
C THR A 99 9.31 10.73 -0.67
N LEU A 100 8.78 11.96 -0.57
CA LEU A 100 9.40 13.02 0.22
C LEU A 100 9.47 12.65 1.69
N ARG A 101 8.42 12.03 2.25
CA ARG A 101 8.44 11.53 3.63
C ARG A 101 9.49 10.44 3.84
N PHE A 102 9.66 9.54 2.86
CA PHE A 102 10.73 8.54 2.88
C PHE A 102 12.10 9.22 2.90
N LEU A 103 12.36 10.16 1.99
CA LEU A 103 13.63 10.90 1.91
C LEU A 103 13.91 11.72 3.17
N ALA A 104 12.89 12.37 3.73
CA ALA A 104 12.99 13.21 4.92
C ALA A 104 13.26 12.41 6.21
N THR A 105 12.84 11.14 6.29
CA THR A 105 12.91 10.34 7.53
C THR A 105 13.84 9.14 7.47
N GLY A 106 14.19 8.65 6.27
CA GLY A 106 15.03 7.46 6.09
C GLY A 106 14.39 6.15 6.58
N ARG A 107 13.07 6.13 6.86
CA ARG A 107 12.37 4.95 7.38
C ARG A 107 12.27 3.84 6.36
N ASP A 108 12.22 2.60 6.82
CA ASP A 108 12.01 1.47 5.92
C ASP A 108 10.57 1.43 5.35
N TYR A 109 10.39 0.68 4.26
CA TYR A 109 9.07 0.55 3.62
C TYR A 109 8.05 -0.23 4.47
N LYS A 110 8.49 -1.04 5.44
CA LYS A 110 7.60 -1.82 6.31
C LYS A 110 6.98 -0.94 7.40
N ASP A 111 7.65 0.12 7.82
CA ASP A 111 7.13 1.15 8.72
C ASP A 111 6.29 2.16 7.95
N LEU A 112 6.82 2.69 6.83
CA LEU A 112 6.16 3.75 6.04
C LEU A 112 4.75 3.34 5.53
N ARG A 113 4.52 2.03 5.32
CA ARG A 113 3.21 1.50 4.90
C ARG A 113 2.07 1.82 5.85
N TYR A 114 2.36 1.99 7.14
CA TYR A 114 1.33 2.23 8.14
C TYR A 114 0.86 3.68 8.13
N SER A 115 1.74 4.64 7.87
CA SER A 115 1.34 6.04 7.71
C SER A 115 0.69 6.32 6.34
N THR A 116 1.17 5.66 5.29
CA THR A 116 0.68 5.90 3.91
C THR A 116 -0.54 5.06 3.56
N ILE A 117 -0.79 3.97 4.30
CA ILE A 117 -1.79 2.94 3.97
C ILE A 117 -1.55 2.36 2.56
N ILE A 118 -0.27 2.24 2.18
CA ILE A 118 0.17 1.64 0.91
C ILE A 118 1.08 0.46 1.21
N SER A 119 0.89 -0.67 0.52
CA SER A 119 1.72 -1.86 0.75
C SER A 119 3.21 -1.60 0.51
N HIS A 120 4.08 -2.22 1.32
CA HIS A 120 5.52 -2.05 1.18
C HIS A 120 6.03 -2.48 -0.22
N GLN A 121 5.36 -3.44 -0.87
CA GLN A 121 5.70 -3.90 -2.22
C GLN A 121 5.40 -2.84 -3.28
N LEU A 122 4.38 -2.01 -3.05
CA LEU A 122 4.04 -0.92 -3.94
C LEU A 122 4.96 0.27 -3.68
N LEU A 123 5.21 0.61 -2.40
CA LEU A 123 6.19 1.61 -2.00
C LEU A 123 7.57 1.34 -2.62
N SER A 124 8.08 0.10 -2.50
CA SER A 124 9.38 -0.28 -3.04
C SER A 124 9.48 -0.18 -4.56
N LYS A 125 8.35 -0.13 -5.27
CA LYS A 125 8.32 0.03 -6.74
C LYS A 125 8.27 1.48 -7.13
N PHE A 126 7.34 2.25 -6.56
CA PHE A 126 7.13 3.61 -7.04
C PHE A 126 8.06 4.64 -6.39
N ILE A 127 8.58 4.41 -5.17
CA ILE A 127 9.50 5.39 -4.55
C ILE A 127 10.75 5.58 -5.42
N PRO A 128 11.43 4.52 -5.90
CA PRO A 128 12.54 4.68 -6.85
C PRO A 128 12.13 5.34 -8.17
N GLU A 129 10.95 5.01 -8.71
CA GLU A 129 10.39 5.64 -9.91
C GLU A 129 10.19 7.15 -9.71
N THR A 130 9.66 7.55 -8.56
CA THR A 130 9.45 8.95 -8.19
C THR A 130 10.77 9.67 -7.93
N CYS A 131 11.74 9.05 -7.25
CA CYS A 131 13.08 9.61 -7.09
C CYS A 131 13.75 9.86 -8.46
N TRP A 132 13.63 8.93 -9.39
CA TRP A 132 14.15 9.10 -10.74
C TRP A 132 13.45 10.24 -11.50
N ALA A 133 12.12 10.36 -11.36
CA ALA A 133 11.38 11.47 -11.93
C ALA A 133 11.82 12.82 -11.34
N ILE A 134 12.00 12.90 -10.02
CA ILE A 134 12.53 14.09 -9.33
C ILE A 134 13.91 14.44 -9.87
N TYR A 135 14.83 13.48 -9.94
CA TYR A 135 16.15 13.69 -10.52
C TYR A 135 16.06 14.22 -11.95
N LYS A 136 15.23 13.61 -12.79
CA LYS A 136 15.07 14.01 -14.19
C LYS A 136 14.63 15.47 -14.33
N VAL A 137 13.62 15.90 -13.56
CA VAL A 137 13.09 17.26 -13.66
C VAL A 137 13.98 18.31 -13.00
N LEU A 138 14.77 17.91 -11.99
CA LEU A 138 15.66 18.82 -11.29
C LEU A 138 17.06 18.91 -11.89
N LYS A 139 17.50 17.90 -12.66
CA LYS A 139 18.83 17.88 -13.28
C LYS A 139 19.09 19.12 -14.14
N GLU A 140 18.09 19.55 -14.90
CA GLU A 140 18.20 20.73 -15.76
C GLU A 140 18.26 22.03 -14.96
N THR A 141 17.51 22.12 -13.84
CA THR A 141 17.54 23.28 -12.95
C THR A 141 18.76 23.35 -12.05
N ILE A 142 19.40 22.22 -11.72
CA ILE A 142 20.60 22.17 -10.87
C ILE A 142 21.87 22.47 -11.67
N ASN A 143 21.84 22.31 -13.00
CA ASN A 143 22.88 22.81 -13.91
C ASN A 143 22.88 24.35 -14.02
N VAL A 144 22.70 25.04 -12.88
CA VAL A 144 22.95 26.46 -12.76
C VAL A 144 24.45 26.68 -13.00
N SER A 145 24.74 27.27 -14.15
CA SER A 145 25.91 28.10 -14.42
C SER A 145 27.26 27.53 -13.98
N SER A 146 27.85 26.66 -14.80
CA SER A 146 29.30 26.77 -15.02
C SER A 146 29.55 28.12 -15.73
N MET A 147 29.59 29.20 -14.95
CA MET A 147 30.28 30.44 -15.30
C MET A 147 31.58 30.49 -14.52
#